data_AF-A0A1A7XA25-F1
#
_entry.id   AF-A0A1A7XA25-F1
#
_cell.length_a   1.000
_cell.length_b   1.000
_cell.length_c   1.000
_cell.angle_alpha   90.00
_cell.angle_beta   90.00
_cell.angle_gamma   90.00
#
_symmetry.space_group_name_H-M   'P 1'
#
loop_
_entity.id
_entity.type
_entity.pdbx_description
1 polymer ?
#
loop_
_entity_poly.entity_id
_entity_poly.type
_entity_poly.pdbx_seq_one_letter_code
_entity_poly.pdbx_strand_id
1 'polypeptide(L)'
;MGETEDERTARASRLFENFVQTSTCKGTLQAFSILCRQLELDPLDYSSFYGSLKAAVSSWKVKALWTKLDKRAQQKIYNQNKACQGTRCLIIGGGPCGLRAAIELALLGCKVVVIEKRDTFSRNNVLHLWPYTIHDLRSLGAKKFYGKFCAGSIDHISIRQLQLMLLKVSLILGVEVHVNVEFVKLVEPPEEQANDGPGWRAEVRPSSHPLSEFGFDVVIGADGRRSTLDGFTRKEFRGKLAIAITANFVNRNTTAEAKVEEISGVAFIFNQKFFLELKEETRIDLENIVYYKDNTHYFVMTAKKQSLLDKGVIINDYIETERLLSTDNVNQEALLSYAREAADFGTNYQLPSLDYAINHYGQPDVAMFDFTCM
;
A
#
# COMPACT_ATOMS: atom_id res chain seq x y z
N MET A 1 8.68 -4.15 45.01
CA MET A 1 8.32 -5.50 44.53
C MET A 1 8.61 -5.53 43.04
N GLY A 2 9.58 -6.33 42.59
CA GLY A 2 9.90 -6.45 41.16
C GLY A 2 8.88 -7.34 40.44
N GLU A 3 8.54 -7.01 39.19
CA GLU A 3 7.73 -7.88 38.33
C GLU A 3 8.41 -9.25 38.17
N THR A 4 7.61 -10.32 38.27
CA THR A 4 8.04 -11.69 38.01
C THR A 4 8.35 -11.90 36.51
N GLU A 5 9.15 -12.90 36.18
CA GLU A 5 9.53 -13.22 34.78
C GLU A 5 8.30 -13.56 33.91
N ASP A 6 7.31 -14.23 34.49
CA ASP A 6 6.03 -14.53 33.84
C ASP A 6 5.21 -13.27 33.55
N GLU A 7 5.17 -12.30 34.48
CA GLU A 7 4.49 -11.02 34.28
C GLU A 7 5.15 -10.20 33.17
N ARG A 8 6.48 -10.17 33.11
CA ARG A 8 7.23 -9.50 32.03
C ARG A 8 6.95 -10.13 30.67
N THR A 9 6.96 -11.46 30.59
CA THR A 9 6.67 -12.21 29.35
C THR A 9 5.24 -11.99 28.88
N ALA A 10 4.28 -11.98 29.81
CA ALA A 10 2.88 -11.69 29.52
C ALA A 10 2.68 -10.23 29.04
N ARG A 11 3.36 -9.27 29.67
CA ARG A 11 3.35 -7.86 29.29
C ARG A 11 3.92 -7.65 27.88
N ALA A 12 5.09 -8.22 27.58
CA ALA A 12 5.71 -8.17 26.25
C ALA A 12 4.77 -8.72 25.17
N SER A 13 4.13 -9.85 25.46
CA SER A 13 3.17 -10.47 24.55
C SER A 13 1.94 -9.59 24.30
N ARG A 14 1.37 -8.96 25.32
CA ARG A 14 0.23 -8.04 25.18
C ARG A 14 0.60 -6.79 24.35
N LEU A 15 1.77 -6.21 24.60
CA LEU A 15 2.26 -5.06 23.84
C LEU A 15 2.45 -5.41 22.36
N PHE A 16 3.04 -6.57 22.07
CA PHE A 16 3.22 -7.04 20.70
C PHE A 16 1.87 -7.36 20.02
N GLU A 17 0.92 -7.95 20.74
CA GLU A 17 -0.44 -8.17 20.23
C GLU A 17 -1.14 -6.87 19.87
N ASN A 18 -1.04 -5.83 20.72
CA ASN A 18 -1.58 -4.51 20.43
C ASN A 18 -0.96 -3.92 19.14
N PHE A 19 0.38 -3.99 19.01
CA PHE A 19 1.08 -3.59 17.79
C PHE A 19 0.54 -4.33 16.55
N VAL A 20 0.39 -5.65 16.62
CA VAL A 20 -0.15 -6.47 15.52
C VAL A 20 -1.60 -6.11 15.18
N GLN A 21 -2.42 -5.75 16.15
CA GLN A 21 -3.86 -5.45 15.96
C GLN A 21 -4.15 -4.03 15.43
N THR A 22 -3.20 -3.11 15.53
CA THR A 22 -3.37 -1.74 15.03
C THR A 22 -3.76 -1.69 13.54
N SER A 23 -4.67 -0.79 13.19
CA SER A 23 -5.30 -0.69 11.86
C SER A 23 -5.00 0.64 11.13
N THR A 24 -4.15 1.48 11.69
CA THR A 24 -3.75 2.77 11.11
C THR A 24 -2.24 2.94 11.17
N CYS A 25 -1.67 3.68 10.21
CA CYS A 25 -0.22 3.91 10.16
C CYS A 25 0.32 4.55 11.46
N LYS A 26 -0.28 5.68 11.89
CA LYS A 26 0.02 6.31 13.19
C LYS A 26 -0.11 5.36 14.37
N GLY A 27 -1.22 4.60 14.43
CA GLY A 27 -1.46 3.66 15.52
C GLY A 27 -0.40 2.57 15.57
N THR A 28 0.01 2.04 14.42
CA THR A 28 1.10 1.06 14.32
C THR A 28 2.43 1.63 14.80
N LEU A 29 2.81 2.83 14.35
CA LEU A 29 4.05 3.50 14.78
C LEU A 29 4.05 3.80 16.29
N GLN A 30 2.93 4.30 16.82
CA GLN A 30 2.76 4.59 18.25
C GLN A 30 2.83 3.32 19.09
N ALA A 31 2.10 2.26 18.70
CA ALA A 31 2.12 0.98 19.41
C ALA A 31 3.51 0.35 19.40
N PHE A 32 4.24 0.46 18.28
CA PHE A 32 5.62 -0.01 18.17
C PHE A 32 6.60 0.79 19.04
N SER A 33 6.47 2.12 19.08
CA SER A 33 7.26 2.98 19.97
C SER A 33 7.03 2.63 21.44
N ILE A 34 5.77 2.42 21.84
CA ILE A 34 5.43 1.97 23.20
C ILE A 34 6.04 0.60 23.48
N LEU A 35 5.93 -0.35 22.55
CA LEU A 35 6.53 -1.68 22.67
C LEU A 35 8.05 -1.57 22.91
N CYS A 36 8.77 -0.84 22.06
CA CYS A 36 10.23 -0.70 22.19
C CYS A 36 10.62 -0.05 23.52
N ARG A 37 9.97 1.05 23.90
CA ARG A 37 10.25 1.74 25.17
C ARG A 37 10.00 0.86 26.39
N GLN A 38 8.92 0.09 26.40
CA GLN A 38 8.55 -0.75 27.54
C GLN A 38 9.37 -2.04 27.64
N LEU A 39 10.02 -2.44 26.54
CA LEU A 39 10.95 -3.58 26.50
C LEU A 39 12.42 -3.13 26.50
N GLU A 40 12.68 -1.84 26.67
CA GLU A 40 14.02 -1.24 26.68
C GLU A 40 14.84 -1.58 25.42
N LEU A 41 14.15 -1.62 24.27
CA LEU A 41 14.75 -1.86 22.96
C LEU A 41 15.01 -0.55 22.23
N ASP A 42 16.20 -0.39 21.67
CA ASP A 42 16.54 0.73 20.79
C ASP A 42 16.41 0.33 19.31
N PRO A 43 15.38 0.82 18.57
CA PRO A 43 15.24 0.56 17.15
C PRO A 43 16.33 1.22 16.28
N LEU A 44 17.13 2.15 16.83
CA LEU A 44 18.25 2.74 16.10
C LEU A 44 19.46 1.81 16.00
N ASP A 45 19.62 0.86 16.94
CA ASP A 45 20.56 -0.27 16.82
C ASP A 45 20.00 -1.36 15.90
N TYR A 46 19.82 -0.99 14.63
CA TYR A 46 19.25 -1.82 13.58
C TYR A 46 19.96 -3.18 13.42
N SER A 47 21.24 -3.27 13.79
CA SER A 47 22.06 -4.46 13.60
C SER A 47 21.68 -5.61 14.53
N SER A 48 21.26 -5.29 15.76
CA SER A 48 20.89 -6.28 16.78
C SER A 48 19.38 -6.29 17.07
N PHE A 49 18.66 -5.24 16.67
CA PHE A 49 17.27 -4.98 17.05
C PHE A 49 16.33 -6.17 16.84
N TYR A 50 16.31 -6.79 15.66
CA TYR A 50 15.42 -7.93 15.39
C TYR A 50 15.70 -9.11 16.34
N GLY A 51 16.97 -9.39 16.63
CA GLY A 51 17.37 -10.43 17.56
C GLY A 51 16.88 -10.13 18.98
N SER A 52 17.09 -8.90 19.44
CA SER A 52 16.66 -8.42 20.76
C SER A 52 15.14 -8.41 20.91
N LEU A 53 14.40 -7.93 19.90
CA LEU A 53 12.93 -7.97 19.88
C LEU A 53 12.41 -9.40 19.94
N LYS A 54 12.99 -10.32 19.15
CA LYS A 54 12.61 -11.73 19.15
C LYS A 54 12.86 -12.39 20.52
N ALA A 55 13.98 -12.07 21.17
CA ALA A 55 14.29 -12.58 22.50
C ALA A 55 13.31 -12.04 23.57
N ALA A 56 12.97 -10.75 23.50
CA ALA A 56 12.04 -10.11 24.44
C ALA A 56 10.58 -10.56 24.26
N VAL A 57 10.17 -10.95 23.04
CA VAL A 57 8.81 -11.41 22.73
C VAL A 57 8.82 -12.91 22.40
N SER A 58 8.83 -13.74 23.44
CA SER A 58 9.09 -15.19 23.34
C SER A 58 7.86 -16.10 23.44
N SER A 59 6.63 -15.58 23.35
CA SER A 59 5.42 -16.39 23.54
C SER A 59 5.07 -17.31 22.37
N TRP A 60 4.32 -18.38 22.68
CA TRP A 60 3.87 -19.36 21.68
C TRP A 60 3.07 -18.74 20.52
N LYS A 61 2.35 -17.63 20.78
CA LYS A 61 1.53 -16.91 19.79
C LYS A 61 2.35 -16.23 18.69
N VAL A 62 3.63 -15.93 18.93
CA VAL A 62 4.51 -15.25 17.98
C VAL A 62 5.54 -16.17 17.33
N LYS A 63 5.74 -17.37 17.90
CA LYS A 63 6.71 -18.37 17.40
C LYS A 63 6.60 -18.61 15.89
N ALA A 64 5.39 -18.76 15.37
CA ALA A 64 5.18 -19.00 13.94
C ALA A 64 5.60 -17.82 13.04
N LEU A 65 5.50 -16.58 13.53
CA LEU A 65 6.00 -15.40 12.83
C LEU A 65 7.53 -15.40 12.80
N TRP A 66 8.15 -15.64 13.96
CA TRP A 66 9.62 -15.71 14.07
C TRP A 66 10.22 -16.79 13.18
N THR A 67 9.63 -18.00 13.17
CA THR A 67 10.09 -19.08 12.27
C THR A 67 10.06 -18.67 10.80
N LYS A 68 9.05 -17.90 10.37
CA LYS A 68 8.92 -17.43 8.99
C LYS A 68 9.98 -16.39 8.64
N LEU A 69 10.15 -15.37 9.48
CA LEU A 69 11.14 -14.31 9.28
C LEU A 69 12.58 -14.86 9.38
N ASP A 70 12.86 -15.73 10.36
CA ASP A 70 14.15 -16.42 10.49
C ASP A 70 14.47 -17.25 9.24
N LYS A 71 13.49 -18.02 8.74
CA LYS A 71 13.66 -18.81 7.50
C LYS A 71 14.01 -17.93 6.29
N ARG A 72 13.43 -16.72 6.21
CA ARG A 72 13.78 -15.75 5.16
C ARG A 72 15.20 -15.23 5.37
N ALA A 73 15.52 -14.71 6.56
CA ALA A 73 16.82 -14.13 6.89
C ALA A 73 17.99 -15.12 6.73
N GLN A 74 17.75 -16.42 6.92
CA GLN A 74 18.75 -17.49 6.77
C GLN A 74 19.05 -17.86 5.31
N GLN A 75 18.39 -17.28 4.32
CA GLN A 75 18.73 -17.54 2.92
C GLN A 75 20.16 -17.06 2.61
N LYS A 76 20.89 -17.86 1.82
CA LYS A 76 22.32 -17.63 1.53
C LYS A 76 22.62 -16.22 1.00
N ILE A 77 21.71 -15.64 0.22
CA ILE A 77 21.87 -14.31 -0.38
C ILE A 77 22.06 -13.19 0.66
N TYR A 78 21.49 -13.34 1.86
CA TYR A 78 21.58 -12.34 2.91
C TYR A 78 22.88 -12.41 3.72
N ASN A 79 23.66 -13.50 3.56
CA ASN A 79 24.90 -13.73 4.28
C ASN A 79 24.79 -13.45 5.80
N GLN A 80 23.75 -14.00 6.45
CA GLN A 80 23.46 -13.75 7.87
C GLN A 80 23.32 -12.26 8.22
N ASN A 81 22.61 -11.50 7.38
CA ASN A 81 22.44 -10.04 7.49
C ASN A 81 23.76 -9.25 7.40
N LYS A 82 24.74 -9.74 6.64
CA LYS A 82 26.05 -9.07 6.48
C LYS A 82 26.42 -8.78 5.02
N ALA A 83 25.57 -9.12 4.07
CA ALA A 83 25.87 -8.95 2.64
C ALA A 83 26.13 -7.48 2.27
N CYS A 84 25.45 -6.53 2.91
CA CYS A 84 25.57 -5.10 2.67
C CYS A 84 25.84 -4.31 3.97
N GLN A 85 26.52 -4.93 4.94
CA GLN A 85 26.82 -4.29 6.22
C GLN A 85 27.57 -2.97 6.00
N GLY A 86 27.17 -1.94 6.74
CA GLY A 86 27.76 -0.58 6.62
C GLY A 86 27.11 0.29 5.55
N THR A 87 26.27 -0.26 4.67
CA THR A 87 25.55 0.52 3.65
C THR A 87 24.34 1.22 4.29
N ARG A 88 24.18 2.52 4.02
CA ARG A 88 23.05 3.34 4.48
C ARG A 88 22.11 3.63 3.31
N CYS A 89 20.84 3.30 3.46
CA CYS A 89 19.83 3.42 2.41
C CYS A 89 18.71 4.38 2.82
N LEU A 90 18.36 5.30 1.92
CA LEU A 90 17.15 6.11 2.00
C LEU A 90 16.11 5.62 0.98
N ILE A 91 14.89 5.36 1.42
CA ILE A 91 13.75 5.00 0.57
C ILE A 91 12.72 6.12 0.61
N ILE A 92 12.38 6.64 -0.56
CA ILE A 92 11.39 7.71 -0.73
C ILE A 92 10.05 7.06 -1.05
N GLY A 93 9.14 7.00 -0.08
CA GLY A 93 7.77 6.49 -0.23
C GLY A 93 7.48 5.23 0.59
N GLY A 94 6.47 5.32 1.46
CA GLY A 94 5.93 4.22 2.30
C GLY A 94 4.83 3.41 1.61
N GLY A 95 4.89 3.29 0.28
CA GLY A 95 4.01 2.43 -0.51
C GLY A 95 4.36 0.94 -0.39
N PRO A 96 3.55 0.02 -0.95
CA PRO A 96 3.87 -1.41 -0.94
C PRO A 96 5.27 -1.72 -1.48
N CYS A 97 5.65 -1.14 -2.62
CA CYS A 97 6.96 -1.40 -3.23
C CYS A 97 8.11 -0.86 -2.38
N GLY A 98 7.99 0.35 -1.83
CA GLY A 98 9.02 0.97 -0.97
C GLY A 98 9.24 0.19 0.32
N LEU A 99 8.17 -0.17 1.02
CA LEU A 99 8.25 -1.00 2.24
C LEU A 99 8.78 -2.41 1.92
N ARG A 100 8.40 -2.99 0.78
CA ARG A 100 8.92 -4.30 0.35
C ARG A 100 10.41 -4.26 0.06
N ALA A 101 10.90 -3.19 -0.58
CA ALA A 101 12.33 -2.95 -0.80
C ALA A 101 13.07 -2.75 0.53
N ALA A 102 12.47 -2.01 1.47
CA ALA A 102 13.03 -1.78 2.80
C ALA A 102 13.30 -3.09 3.56
N ILE A 103 12.35 -4.03 3.46
CA ILE A 103 12.48 -5.37 4.06
C ILE A 103 13.67 -6.12 3.47
N GLU A 104 13.89 -6.12 2.15
CA GLU A 104 15.05 -6.81 1.56
C GLU A 104 16.37 -6.15 1.97
N LEU A 105 16.44 -4.81 1.98
CA LEU A 105 17.64 -4.10 2.38
C LEU A 105 18.00 -4.33 3.85
N ALA A 106 16.99 -4.39 4.74
CA ALA A 106 17.21 -4.74 6.13
C ALA A 106 17.72 -6.18 6.29
N LEU A 107 17.19 -7.12 5.50
CA LEU A 107 17.67 -8.50 5.48
C LEU A 107 19.11 -8.62 4.93
N LEU A 108 19.52 -7.75 4.02
CA LEU A 108 20.90 -7.67 3.53
C LEU A 108 21.88 -7.08 4.56
N GLY A 109 21.38 -6.44 5.64
CA GLY A 109 22.20 -5.83 6.69
C GLY A 109 22.42 -4.33 6.56
N CYS A 110 21.67 -3.63 5.71
CA CYS A 110 21.77 -2.18 5.57
C CYS A 110 21.14 -1.44 6.75
N LYS A 111 21.60 -0.21 7.04
CA LYS A 111 20.79 0.78 7.78
C LYS A 111 19.75 1.33 6.82
N VAL A 112 18.47 1.07 7.06
CA VAL A 112 17.38 1.49 6.16
C VAL A 112 16.52 2.55 6.82
N VAL A 113 16.34 3.68 6.12
CA VAL A 113 15.41 4.75 6.47
C VAL A 113 14.37 4.88 5.37
N VAL A 114 13.09 4.86 5.74
CA VAL A 114 11.95 5.14 4.84
C VAL A 114 11.36 6.48 5.23
N ILE A 115 11.20 7.39 4.26
CA ILE A 115 10.44 8.63 4.44
C ILE A 115 9.13 8.55 3.66
N GLU A 116 8.03 8.97 4.28
CA GLU A 116 6.71 9.06 3.67
C GLU A 116 6.07 10.39 4.01
N LYS A 117 5.59 11.10 2.99
CA LYS A 117 4.99 12.42 3.16
C LYS A 117 3.64 12.41 3.87
N ARG A 118 2.93 11.28 3.89
CA ARG A 118 1.66 11.10 4.59
C ARG A 118 1.83 10.33 5.89
N ASP A 119 0.88 10.47 6.78
CA ASP A 119 0.82 9.70 8.03
C ASP A 119 -0.37 8.73 8.10
N THR A 120 -1.10 8.60 6.99
CA THR A 120 -2.25 7.71 6.87
C THR A 120 -2.17 6.85 5.61
N PHE A 121 -2.53 5.57 5.74
CA PHE A 121 -2.80 4.68 4.61
C PHE A 121 -4.30 4.67 4.33
N SER A 122 -4.72 5.43 3.31
CA SER A 122 -6.13 5.71 3.04
C SER A 122 -6.73 5.01 1.82
N ARG A 123 -5.91 4.45 0.94
CA ARG A 123 -6.38 3.90 -0.34
C ARG A 123 -7.10 2.57 -0.12
N ASN A 124 -8.41 2.54 -0.40
CA ASN A 124 -9.24 1.35 -0.28
C ASN A 124 -9.16 0.43 -1.49
N ASN A 125 -8.79 0.96 -2.67
CA ASN A 125 -8.68 0.19 -3.92
C ASN A 125 -7.88 -1.10 -3.72
N VAL A 126 -8.30 -2.14 -4.45
CA VAL A 126 -7.84 -3.51 -4.28
C VAL A 126 -6.87 -3.91 -5.38
N LEU A 127 -5.77 -4.55 -4.99
CA LEU A 127 -4.71 -5.04 -5.86
C LEU A 127 -4.86 -6.55 -6.03
N HIS A 128 -4.89 -7.01 -7.27
CA HIS A 128 -4.67 -8.41 -7.58
C HIS A 128 -3.22 -8.83 -7.26
N LEU A 129 -3.04 -10.05 -6.78
CA LEU A 129 -1.76 -10.63 -6.38
C LEU A 129 -1.49 -11.90 -7.18
N TRP A 130 -0.37 -11.91 -7.90
CA TRP A 130 0.07 -13.14 -8.55
C TRP A 130 0.47 -14.21 -7.53
N PRO A 131 0.43 -15.50 -7.89
CA PRO A 131 0.74 -16.59 -6.96
C PRO A 131 2.08 -16.43 -6.21
N TYR A 132 3.13 -15.95 -6.89
CA TYR A 132 4.43 -15.72 -6.25
C TYR A 132 4.38 -14.61 -5.20
N THR A 133 3.57 -13.56 -5.42
CA THR A 133 3.41 -12.45 -4.47
C THR A 133 2.65 -12.92 -3.24
N ILE A 134 1.61 -13.74 -3.42
CA ILE A 134 0.89 -14.39 -2.31
C ILE A 134 1.87 -15.26 -1.50
N HIS A 135 2.71 -16.05 -2.16
CA HIS A 135 3.71 -16.87 -1.49
C HIS A 135 4.74 -16.02 -0.72
N ASP A 136 5.26 -14.95 -1.33
CA ASP A 136 6.20 -14.03 -0.70
C ASP A 136 5.60 -13.40 0.57
N LEU A 137 4.40 -12.82 0.48
CA LEU A 137 3.73 -12.21 1.64
C LEU A 137 3.38 -13.25 2.72
N ARG A 138 2.96 -14.47 2.35
CA ARG A 138 2.77 -15.59 3.31
C ARG A 138 4.08 -15.96 4.02
N SER A 139 5.22 -15.85 3.32
CA SER A 139 6.54 -16.11 3.88
C SER A 139 7.00 -15.01 4.84
N LEU A 140 6.47 -13.79 4.71
CA LEU A 140 6.68 -12.67 5.65
C LEU A 140 5.68 -12.65 6.82
N GLY A 141 4.83 -13.69 6.93
CA GLY A 141 3.87 -13.78 8.03
C GLY A 141 2.58 -13.00 7.82
N ALA A 142 2.19 -12.68 6.58
CA ALA A 142 0.98 -11.92 6.25
C ALA A 142 -0.28 -12.28 7.06
N LYS A 143 -0.58 -13.57 7.24
CA LYS A 143 -1.74 -14.04 8.01
C LYS A 143 -1.73 -13.63 9.49
N LYS A 144 -0.56 -13.36 10.07
CA LYS A 144 -0.44 -12.86 11.45
C LYS A 144 -0.92 -11.42 11.57
N PHE A 145 -0.67 -10.60 10.55
CA PHE A 145 -1.02 -9.18 10.53
C PHE A 145 -2.39 -8.90 9.90
N TYR A 146 -2.85 -9.79 9.01
CA TYR A 146 -4.14 -9.73 8.37
C TYR A 146 -4.73 -11.14 8.26
N GLY A 147 -5.60 -11.52 9.21
CA GLY A 147 -6.11 -12.89 9.31
C GLY A 147 -6.89 -13.36 8.08
N LYS A 148 -7.52 -12.44 7.35
CA LYS A 148 -8.25 -12.70 6.09
C LYS A 148 -7.33 -12.83 4.87
N PHE A 149 -6.02 -12.64 5.01
CA PHE A 149 -5.09 -12.62 3.88
C PHE A 149 -5.16 -13.89 3.03
N CYS A 150 -5.63 -13.73 1.80
CA CYS A 150 -5.78 -14.79 0.79
C CYS A 150 -6.36 -16.08 1.40
N ALA A 151 -7.47 -15.95 2.14
CA ALA A 151 -8.24 -17.08 2.65
C ALA A 151 -9.09 -17.69 1.52
N GLY A 152 -9.12 -19.02 1.43
CA GLY A 152 -9.77 -19.71 0.31
C GLY A 152 -9.11 -19.38 -1.02
N SER A 153 -9.91 -18.96 -2.00
CA SER A 153 -9.50 -18.57 -3.36
C SER A 153 -9.15 -17.08 -3.51
N ILE A 154 -9.21 -16.28 -2.44
CA ILE A 154 -8.92 -14.84 -2.51
C ILE A 154 -7.47 -14.62 -2.96
N ASP A 155 -7.29 -13.84 -4.02
CA ASP A 155 -5.99 -13.53 -4.64
C ASP A 155 -5.71 -12.02 -4.70
N HIS A 156 -6.37 -11.23 -3.86
CA HIS A 156 -6.23 -9.77 -3.84
C HIS A 156 -6.17 -9.19 -2.43
N ILE A 157 -5.78 -7.92 -2.33
CA ILE A 157 -5.68 -7.17 -1.08
C ILE A 157 -5.87 -5.67 -1.31
N SER A 158 -6.59 -4.97 -0.43
CA SER A 158 -6.62 -3.50 -0.43
C SER A 158 -5.24 -2.87 -0.19
N ILE A 159 -4.93 -1.79 -0.90
CA ILE A 159 -3.62 -1.12 -0.86
C ILE A 159 -3.22 -0.79 0.59
N ARG A 160 -4.14 -0.21 1.36
CA ARG A 160 -3.88 0.15 2.76
C ARG A 160 -3.55 -1.05 3.66
N GLN A 161 -4.16 -2.21 3.44
CA GLN A 161 -3.86 -3.41 4.24
C GLN A 161 -2.48 -3.96 3.91
N LEU A 162 -2.10 -3.95 2.62
CA LEU A 162 -0.76 -4.33 2.19
C LEU A 162 0.30 -3.40 2.80
N GLN A 163 0.04 -2.09 2.80
CA GLN A 163 0.93 -1.11 3.45
C GLN A 163 1.06 -1.36 4.96
N LEU A 164 -0.04 -1.59 5.68
CA LEU A 164 0.01 -1.88 7.13
C LEU A 164 0.79 -3.15 7.43
N MET A 165 0.58 -4.21 6.65
CA MET A 165 1.31 -5.47 6.82
C MET A 165 2.81 -5.26 6.61
N LEU A 166 3.21 -4.64 5.51
CA LEU A 166 4.62 -4.43 5.19
C LEU A 166 5.28 -3.44 6.15
N LEU A 167 4.56 -2.43 6.63
CA LEU A 167 5.04 -1.52 7.68
C LEU A 167 5.37 -2.30 8.95
N LYS A 168 4.49 -3.19 9.40
CA LYS A 168 4.73 -4.00 10.61
C LYS A 168 5.96 -4.89 10.46
N VAL A 169 6.14 -5.53 9.31
CA VAL A 169 7.33 -6.34 9.02
C VAL A 169 8.59 -5.46 8.97
N SER A 170 8.52 -4.29 8.34
CA SER A 170 9.64 -3.35 8.26
C SER A 170 10.12 -2.93 9.66
N LEU A 171 9.18 -2.53 10.53
CA LEU A 171 9.48 -2.13 11.91
C LEU A 171 10.10 -3.28 12.72
N ILE A 172 9.54 -4.50 12.61
CA ILE A 172 10.10 -5.70 13.26
C ILE A 172 11.57 -5.94 12.86
N LEU A 173 11.91 -5.67 11.59
CA LEU A 173 13.25 -5.86 11.06
C LEU A 173 14.20 -4.66 11.30
N GLY A 174 13.78 -3.67 12.10
CA GLY A 174 14.61 -2.51 12.44
C GLY A 174 14.70 -1.45 11.34
N VAL A 175 13.79 -1.45 10.37
CA VAL A 175 13.66 -0.34 9.42
C VAL A 175 13.14 0.89 10.15
N GLU A 176 13.85 2.01 9.98
CA GLU A 176 13.45 3.30 10.54
C GLU A 176 12.45 3.98 9.59
N VAL A 177 11.25 4.30 10.06
CA VAL A 177 10.17 4.85 9.22
C VAL A 177 9.71 6.20 9.76
N HIS A 178 9.80 7.23 8.93
CA HIS A 178 9.37 8.59 9.23
C HIS A 178 8.22 9.01 8.35
N VAL A 179 7.10 9.37 8.97
CA VAL A 179 5.90 9.88 8.31
C VAL A 179 5.83 11.40 8.42
N ASN A 180 5.04 12.05 7.57
CA ASN A 180 4.98 13.52 7.45
C ASN A 180 6.35 14.15 7.08
N VAL A 181 7.16 13.39 6.34
CA VAL A 181 8.45 13.86 5.83
C VAL A 181 8.42 13.75 4.31
N GLU A 182 8.40 14.90 3.65
CA GLU A 182 8.44 14.99 2.19
C GLU A 182 9.88 15.15 1.71
N PHE A 183 10.29 14.32 0.75
CA PHE A 183 11.54 14.51 0.02
C PHE A 183 11.40 15.69 -0.94
N VAL A 184 12.41 16.55 -0.98
CA VAL A 184 12.47 17.70 -1.89
C VAL A 184 13.48 17.45 -3.00
N LYS A 185 14.74 17.21 -2.65
CA LYS A 185 15.83 16.93 -3.60
C LYS A 185 17.03 16.28 -2.91
N LEU A 186 17.97 15.77 -3.70
CA LEU A 186 19.28 15.35 -3.21
C LEU A 186 20.15 16.58 -2.87
N VAL A 187 20.97 16.42 -1.84
CA VAL A 187 22.01 17.38 -1.45
C VAL A 187 23.35 16.70 -1.67
N GLU A 188 24.11 17.24 -2.62
CA GLU A 188 25.44 16.76 -2.97
C GLU A 188 26.42 17.02 -1.82
N PRO A 189 27.41 16.12 -1.62
CA PRO A 189 28.53 16.41 -0.73
C PRO A 189 29.30 17.63 -1.26
N PRO A 190 29.64 18.64 -0.41
CA PRO A 190 30.51 19.76 -0.81
C PRO A 190 31.79 19.33 -1.55
N GLU A 191 32.24 20.09 -2.54
CA GLU A 191 33.44 19.76 -3.36
C GLU A 191 34.76 19.87 -2.57
N GLU A 192 34.86 20.84 -1.64
CA GLU A 192 36.04 21.06 -0.82
C GLU A 192 35.85 20.46 0.58
N GLN A 193 36.29 19.22 0.77
CA GLN A 193 36.21 18.53 2.07
C GLN A 193 37.58 17.98 2.50
N ALA A 194 37.88 18.10 3.79
CA ALA A 194 38.81 17.16 4.43
C ALA A 194 38.16 15.76 4.48
N ASN A 195 38.95 14.69 4.63
CA ASN A 195 38.51 13.28 4.51
C ASN A 195 37.27 12.84 5.33
N ASP A 196 36.71 13.67 6.23
CA ASP A 196 35.58 13.39 7.13
C ASP A 196 34.33 14.27 6.89
N GLY A 197 34.13 14.82 5.68
CA GLY A 197 32.95 15.64 5.39
C GLY A 197 31.64 14.84 5.17
N PRO A 198 30.48 15.52 5.14
CA PRO A 198 29.19 14.85 4.99
C PRO A 198 29.01 14.28 3.58
N GLY A 199 28.57 13.01 3.50
CA GLY A 199 28.19 12.35 2.25
C GLY A 199 26.87 12.88 1.66
N TRP A 200 26.29 12.14 0.71
CA TRP A 200 24.99 12.46 0.13
C TRP A 200 23.90 12.54 1.19
N ARG A 201 23.07 13.59 1.12
CA ARG A 201 21.93 13.83 2.01
C ARG A 201 20.67 14.14 1.21
N ALA A 202 19.55 14.28 1.91
CA ALA A 202 18.27 14.67 1.33
C ALA A 202 17.79 15.97 1.95
N GLU A 203 17.37 16.91 1.10
CA GLU A 203 16.54 18.02 1.55
C GLU A 203 15.14 17.48 1.80
N VAL A 204 14.63 17.70 3.02
CA VAL A 204 13.32 17.21 3.45
C VAL A 204 12.45 18.34 3.99
N ARG A 205 11.14 18.16 3.95
CA ARG A 205 10.17 19.04 4.58
C ARG A 205 9.44 18.30 5.71
N PRO A 206 9.41 18.85 6.95
CA PRO A 206 10.01 20.11 7.37
C PRO A 206 11.55 20.04 7.42
N SER A 207 12.23 21.15 7.11
CA SER A 207 13.70 21.21 7.04
C SER A 207 14.39 21.00 8.39
N SER A 208 13.68 21.25 9.50
CA SER A 208 14.16 21.00 10.86
C SER A 208 14.15 19.51 11.26
N HIS A 209 13.71 18.61 10.37
CA HIS A 209 13.65 17.19 10.68
C HIS A 209 15.07 16.60 10.79
N PRO A 210 15.37 15.73 11.79
CA PRO A 210 16.72 15.19 12.00
C PRO A 210 17.31 14.44 10.79
N LEU A 211 16.46 13.93 9.90
CA LEU A 211 16.90 13.27 8.67
C LEU A 211 17.56 14.19 7.64
N SER A 212 17.46 15.52 7.79
CA SER A 212 18.25 16.46 6.99
C SER A 212 19.76 16.22 7.11
N GLU A 213 20.20 15.67 8.25
CA GLU A 213 21.60 15.32 8.52
C GLU A 213 21.90 13.83 8.28
N PHE A 214 20.92 13.04 7.81
CA PHE A 214 21.13 11.63 7.52
C PHE A 214 21.87 11.45 6.20
N GLY A 215 23.16 11.12 6.28
CA GLY A 215 23.95 10.66 5.13
C GLY A 215 23.52 9.27 4.63
N PHE A 216 23.57 9.03 3.33
CA PHE A 216 23.29 7.72 2.73
C PHE A 216 24.14 7.43 1.49
N ASP A 217 24.32 6.15 1.19
CA ASP A 217 25.06 5.65 0.03
C ASP A 217 24.11 5.22 -1.11
N VAL A 218 22.87 4.87 -0.74
CA VAL A 218 21.85 4.36 -1.67
C VAL A 218 20.56 5.14 -1.47
N VAL A 219 19.95 5.59 -2.56
CA VAL A 219 18.59 6.16 -2.58
C VAL A 219 17.69 5.35 -3.50
N ILE A 220 16.45 5.06 -3.05
CA ILE A 220 15.43 4.35 -3.84
C ILE A 220 14.17 5.22 -3.92
N GLY A 221 13.83 5.67 -5.13
CA GLY A 221 12.56 6.32 -5.44
C GLY A 221 11.42 5.31 -5.56
N ALA A 222 10.51 5.29 -4.58
CA ALA A 222 9.32 4.42 -4.53
C ALA A 222 8.04 5.23 -4.23
N ASP A 223 8.01 6.48 -4.64
CA ASP A 223 7.01 7.51 -4.36
C ASP A 223 5.90 7.64 -5.45
N GLY A 224 5.87 6.68 -6.37
CA GLY A 224 4.83 6.49 -7.38
C GLY A 224 5.00 7.39 -8.62
N ARG A 225 3.91 7.61 -9.36
CA ARG A 225 3.94 8.34 -10.64
C ARG A 225 4.54 9.74 -10.52
N ARG A 226 4.41 10.42 -9.39
CA ARG A 226 5.02 11.75 -9.19
C ARG A 226 6.39 11.64 -8.53
N SER A 227 7.23 10.70 -9.01
CA SER A 227 8.56 10.53 -8.47
C SER A 227 9.35 11.84 -8.46
N THR A 228 9.93 12.11 -7.31
CA THR A 228 10.64 13.34 -6.95
C THR A 228 12.15 13.24 -7.11
N LEU A 229 12.66 12.06 -7.51
CA LEU A 229 14.09 11.86 -7.74
C LEU A 229 14.48 12.29 -9.15
N ASP A 230 15.35 13.30 -9.22
CA ASP A 230 15.84 13.85 -10.49
C ASP A 230 16.83 12.91 -11.20
N GLY A 231 17.07 13.18 -12.49
CA GLY A 231 18.03 12.43 -13.32
C GLY A 231 17.46 11.24 -14.10
N PHE A 232 16.17 10.91 -13.92
CA PHE A 232 15.51 9.80 -14.63
C PHE A 232 14.59 10.29 -15.74
N THR A 233 14.99 10.07 -17.00
CA THR A 233 14.13 10.35 -18.17
C THR A 233 13.01 9.33 -18.26
N ARG A 234 11.78 9.79 -18.49
CA ARG A 234 10.60 8.94 -18.61
C ARG A 234 10.24 8.72 -20.07
N LYS A 235 9.87 7.49 -20.40
CA LYS A 235 9.26 7.16 -21.69
C LYS A 235 7.76 7.11 -21.45
N GLU A 236 7.02 7.93 -22.18
CA GLU A 236 5.56 7.91 -22.16
C GLU A 236 5.07 7.09 -23.36
N PHE A 237 4.27 6.07 -23.08
CA PHE A 237 3.53 5.36 -24.12
C PHE A 237 2.09 5.81 -24.13
N ARG A 238 1.68 6.48 -25.21
CA ARG A 238 0.31 6.94 -25.40
C ARG A 238 -0.48 5.96 -26.26
N GLY A 239 -1.43 5.27 -25.63
CA GLY A 239 -2.37 4.37 -26.29
C GLY A 239 -3.62 5.08 -26.81
N LYS A 240 -4.65 4.28 -27.12
CA LYS A 240 -6.01 4.80 -27.31
C LYS A 240 -6.52 5.36 -25.98
N LEU A 241 -7.43 6.34 -26.07
CA LEU A 241 -8.08 6.92 -24.90
C LEU A 241 -8.72 5.81 -24.05
N ALA A 242 -8.29 5.71 -22.79
CA ALA A 242 -8.81 4.76 -21.83
C ALA A 242 -9.09 5.47 -20.51
N ILE A 243 -10.35 5.41 -20.05
CA ILE A 243 -10.81 6.09 -18.84
C ILE A 243 -11.23 5.02 -17.84
N ALA A 244 -10.46 4.88 -16.77
CA ALA A 244 -10.78 3.94 -15.70
C ALA A 244 -11.59 4.62 -14.60
N ILE A 245 -12.63 3.94 -14.11
CA ILE A 245 -13.39 4.32 -12.92
C ILE A 245 -13.15 3.25 -11.88
N THR A 246 -12.78 3.65 -10.66
CA THR A 246 -12.80 2.76 -9.49
C THR A 246 -13.87 3.20 -8.52
N ALA A 247 -14.59 2.24 -7.94
CA ALA A 247 -15.59 2.48 -6.91
C ALA A 247 -15.43 1.48 -5.76
N ASN A 248 -15.61 1.96 -4.53
CA ASN A 248 -15.62 1.12 -3.34
C ASN A 248 -16.96 1.28 -2.64
N PHE A 249 -17.67 0.16 -2.44
CA PHE A 249 -18.89 0.11 -1.63
C PHE A 249 -18.65 -0.60 -0.30
N VAL A 250 -19.46 -0.28 0.71
CA VAL A 250 -19.37 -0.87 2.04
C VAL A 250 -19.67 -2.37 1.97
N ASN A 251 -18.73 -3.20 2.43
CA ASN A 251 -18.95 -4.62 2.62
C ASN A 251 -19.32 -4.90 4.10
N ARG A 252 -20.57 -5.27 4.34
CA ARG A 252 -21.08 -5.57 5.70
C ARG A 252 -20.84 -7.02 6.12
N ASN A 253 -20.22 -7.83 5.26
CA ASN A 253 -19.89 -9.24 5.47
C ASN A 253 -21.12 -10.10 5.80
N THR A 254 -22.29 -9.75 5.25
CA THR A 254 -23.51 -10.56 5.39
C THR A 254 -23.42 -11.85 4.55
N THR A 255 -24.24 -12.84 4.88
CA THR A 255 -24.30 -14.10 4.11
C THR A 255 -24.76 -13.87 2.67
N ALA A 256 -25.60 -12.85 2.41
CA ALA A 256 -26.03 -12.49 1.07
C ALA A 256 -24.85 -11.94 0.24
N GLU A 257 -24.13 -10.96 0.77
CA GLU A 257 -22.92 -10.42 0.14
C GLU A 257 -21.85 -11.51 -0.09
N ALA A 258 -21.69 -12.43 0.86
CA ALA A 258 -20.71 -13.52 0.76
C ALA A 258 -20.98 -14.48 -0.41
N LYS A 259 -22.23 -14.62 -0.86
CA LYS A 259 -22.62 -15.50 -1.98
C LYS A 259 -22.39 -14.91 -3.38
N VAL A 260 -22.31 -13.59 -3.50
CA VAL A 260 -22.12 -12.92 -4.80
C VAL A 260 -20.77 -13.27 -5.39
N GLU A 261 -20.71 -13.77 -6.62
CA GLU A 261 -19.43 -14.16 -7.23
C GLU A 261 -18.61 -12.93 -7.65
N GLU A 262 -17.28 -13.07 -7.57
CA GLU A 262 -16.35 -12.06 -8.05
C GLU A 262 -16.25 -12.07 -9.58
N ILE A 263 -15.82 -10.95 -10.15
CA ILE A 263 -15.61 -10.82 -11.59
C ILE A 263 -14.11 -10.68 -11.82
N SER A 264 -13.44 -11.79 -12.11
CA SER A 264 -11.99 -11.84 -12.35
C SER A 264 -11.66 -11.36 -13.78
N GLY A 265 -11.70 -10.04 -14.01
CA GLY A 265 -11.17 -9.48 -15.25
C GLY A 265 -12.00 -9.80 -16.50
N VAL A 266 -13.32 -9.68 -16.44
CA VAL A 266 -14.16 -9.87 -17.63
C VAL A 266 -13.94 -8.68 -18.57
N ALA A 267 -13.31 -8.96 -19.71
CA ALA A 267 -13.13 -7.99 -20.78
C ALA A 267 -14.19 -8.21 -21.88
N PHE A 268 -14.53 -7.13 -22.60
CA PHE A 268 -15.51 -7.14 -23.69
C PHE A 268 -15.30 -8.29 -24.68
N ILE A 269 -14.04 -8.55 -25.02
CA ILE A 269 -13.64 -9.57 -25.99
C ILE A 269 -14.15 -10.98 -25.59
N PHE A 270 -14.21 -11.27 -24.29
CA PHE A 270 -14.57 -12.59 -23.77
C PHE A 270 -16.05 -12.74 -23.40
N ASN A 271 -16.77 -11.62 -23.18
CA ASN A 271 -18.17 -11.66 -22.76
C ASN A 271 -19.01 -10.56 -23.43
N GLN A 272 -19.01 -10.53 -24.76
CA GLN A 272 -19.68 -9.48 -25.54
C GLN A 272 -21.17 -9.35 -25.21
N LYS A 273 -21.85 -10.48 -24.98
CA LYS A 273 -23.28 -10.50 -24.63
C LYS A 273 -23.57 -9.66 -23.38
N PHE A 274 -22.81 -9.88 -22.31
CA PHE A 274 -22.95 -9.11 -21.06
C PHE A 274 -22.81 -7.60 -21.27
N PHE A 275 -21.81 -7.15 -22.03
CA PHE A 275 -21.59 -5.72 -22.26
C PHE A 275 -22.61 -5.08 -23.21
N LEU A 276 -23.12 -5.85 -24.18
CA LEU A 276 -24.19 -5.39 -25.06
C LEU A 276 -25.51 -5.22 -24.28
N GLU A 277 -25.84 -6.19 -23.41
CA GLU A 277 -27.01 -6.11 -22.52
C GLU A 277 -26.87 -4.95 -21.52
N LEU A 278 -25.69 -4.79 -20.90
CA LEU A 278 -25.40 -3.63 -20.04
C LEU A 278 -25.69 -2.31 -20.77
N LYS A 279 -25.19 -2.18 -22.00
CA LYS A 279 -25.40 -0.97 -22.80
C LYS A 279 -26.85 -0.75 -23.17
N GLU A 280 -27.58 -1.80 -23.53
CA GLU A 280 -28.99 -1.70 -23.89
C GLU A 280 -29.86 -1.30 -22.70
N GLU A 281 -29.62 -1.90 -21.53
CA GLU A 281 -30.44 -1.68 -20.33
C GLU A 281 -30.10 -0.37 -19.60
N THR A 282 -28.81 -0.02 -19.50
CA THR A 282 -28.33 1.08 -18.62
C THR A 282 -27.75 2.26 -19.38
N ARG A 283 -27.51 2.10 -20.70
CA ARG A 283 -26.75 3.03 -21.56
C ARG A 283 -25.29 3.23 -21.15
N ILE A 284 -24.74 2.29 -20.36
CA ILE A 284 -23.34 2.25 -19.95
C ILE A 284 -22.55 1.39 -20.94
N ASP A 285 -21.49 1.93 -21.52
CA ASP A 285 -20.62 1.23 -22.48
C ASP A 285 -19.21 1.06 -21.90
N LEU A 286 -18.86 -0.18 -21.54
CA LEU A 286 -17.59 -0.55 -20.90
C LEU A 286 -16.75 -1.45 -21.80
N GLU A 287 -15.43 -1.33 -21.66
CA GLU A 287 -14.46 -2.26 -22.26
C GLU A 287 -14.11 -3.43 -21.34
N ASN A 288 -14.15 -3.19 -20.02
CA ASN A 288 -13.95 -4.20 -18.99
C ASN A 288 -14.61 -3.78 -17.68
N ILE A 289 -14.89 -4.77 -16.84
CA ILE A 289 -15.28 -4.58 -15.44
C ILE A 289 -14.68 -5.69 -14.59
N VAL A 290 -14.21 -5.33 -13.40
CA VAL A 290 -13.66 -6.22 -12.39
C VAL A 290 -14.37 -5.94 -11.09
N TYR A 291 -14.67 -7.00 -10.35
CA TYR A 291 -15.25 -6.92 -9.02
C TYR A 291 -14.45 -7.82 -8.07
N TYR A 292 -13.90 -7.21 -7.02
CA TYR A 292 -13.26 -7.92 -5.91
C TYR A 292 -14.03 -7.67 -4.61
N LYS A 293 -14.25 -8.74 -3.85
CA LYS A 293 -14.87 -8.71 -2.54
C LYS A 293 -13.79 -8.72 -1.46
N ASP A 294 -13.33 -7.53 -1.09
CA ASP A 294 -12.33 -7.33 -0.04
C ASP A 294 -12.98 -6.67 1.20
N ASN A 295 -12.26 -5.80 1.92
CA ASN A 295 -12.83 -4.98 2.98
C ASN A 295 -13.94 -4.03 2.46
N THR A 296 -13.94 -3.78 1.16
CA THR A 296 -14.99 -3.09 0.40
C THR A 296 -15.40 -4.00 -0.77
N HIS A 297 -16.60 -3.78 -1.31
CA HIS A 297 -16.94 -4.27 -2.64
C HIS A 297 -16.27 -3.32 -3.63
N TYR A 298 -15.13 -3.75 -4.18
CA TYR A 298 -14.30 -2.94 -5.06
C TYR A 298 -14.61 -3.24 -6.51
N PHE A 299 -14.88 -2.20 -7.28
CA PHE A 299 -15.05 -2.28 -8.72
C PHE A 299 -14.01 -1.43 -9.41
N VAL A 300 -13.47 -1.95 -10.52
CA VAL A 300 -12.74 -1.15 -11.50
C VAL A 300 -13.29 -1.47 -12.89
N MET A 301 -13.54 -0.42 -13.66
CA MET A 301 -14.11 -0.53 -14.99
C MET A 301 -13.45 0.46 -15.93
N THR A 302 -13.35 0.10 -17.20
CA THR A 302 -12.88 1.01 -18.25
C THR A 302 -14.07 1.43 -19.09
N ALA A 303 -14.42 2.71 -19.03
CA ALA A 303 -15.58 3.27 -19.70
C ALA A 303 -15.20 3.95 -21.01
N LYS A 304 -16.05 3.82 -22.03
CA LYS A 304 -15.87 4.56 -23.28
C LYS A 304 -16.27 6.02 -23.08
N LYS A 305 -15.47 6.94 -23.65
CA LYS A 305 -15.71 8.40 -23.56
C LYS A 305 -17.14 8.79 -23.91
N GLN A 306 -17.68 8.26 -25.01
CA GLN A 306 -19.03 8.61 -25.46
C GLN A 306 -20.10 8.24 -24.43
N SER A 307 -19.98 7.09 -23.77
CA SER A 307 -20.94 6.69 -22.74
C SER A 307 -20.90 7.62 -21.52
N LEU A 308 -19.72 8.11 -21.15
CA LEU A 308 -19.57 9.08 -20.06
C LEU A 308 -20.18 10.44 -20.41
N LEU A 309 -20.07 10.88 -21.67
CA LEU A 309 -20.73 12.09 -22.17
C LEU A 309 -22.26 11.91 -22.20
N ASP A 310 -22.74 10.80 -22.76
CA ASP A 310 -24.17 10.50 -22.90
C ASP A 310 -24.87 10.37 -21.52
N LYS A 311 -24.15 9.86 -20.51
CA LYS A 311 -24.63 9.77 -19.12
C LYS A 311 -24.39 11.05 -18.31
N GLY A 312 -23.82 12.09 -18.93
CA GLY A 312 -23.56 13.38 -18.28
C GLY A 312 -22.49 13.34 -17.19
N VAL A 313 -21.68 12.27 -17.13
CA VAL A 313 -20.53 12.17 -16.22
C VAL A 313 -19.46 13.17 -16.64
N ILE A 314 -19.18 13.24 -17.93
CA ILE A 314 -18.31 14.26 -18.53
C ILE A 314 -19.22 15.37 -19.07
N ILE A 315 -18.94 16.63 -18.70
CA ILE A 315 -19.79 17.77 -19.05
C ILE A 315 -19.50 18.24 -20.49
N ASN A 316 -18.22 18.44 -20.83
CA ASN A 316 -17.78 18.89 -22.15
C ASN A 316 -16.76 17.93 -22.76
N ASP A 317 -16.83 17.72 -24.08
CA ASP A 317 -15.87 16.90 -24.81
C ASP A 317 -14.61 17.69 -25.17
N TYR A 318 -13.60 17.61 -24.31
CA TYR A 318 -12.27 18.19 -24.57
C TYR A 318 -11.31 17.20 -25.22
N ILE A 319 -10.45 17.70 -26.12
CA ILE A 319 -9.42 16.90 -26.79
C ILE A 319 -8.29 16.52 -25.80
N GLU A 320 -7.88 17.45 -24.94
CA GLU A 320 -6.86 17.20 -23.93
C GLU A 320 -7.40 16.33 -22.79
N THR A 321 -6.81 15.16 -22.53
CA THR A 321 -7.30 14.23 -21.49
C THR A 321 -7.26 14.81 -20.08
N GLU A 322 -6.25 15.62 -19.78
CA GLU A 322 -6.13 16.33 -18.49
C GLU A 322 -7.32 17.28 -18.26
N ARG A 323 -7.79 17.96 -19.31
CA ARG A 323 -8.96 18.84 -19.23
C ARG A 323 -10.26 18.04 -19.25
N LEU A 324 -10.32 16.99 -20.07
CA LEU A 324 -11.46 16.09 -20.16
C LEU A 324 -11.80 15.48 -18.79
N LEU A 325 -10.79 15.07 -18.03
CA LEU A 325 -10.92 14.44 -16.72
C LEU A 325 -10.67 15.40 -15.54
N SER A 326 -10.63 16.70 -15.81
CA SER A 326 -10.49 17.71 -14.76
C SER A 326 -11.71 17.70 -13.82
N THR A 327 -11.50 18.10 -12.57
CA THR A 327 -12.56 18.13 -11.55
C THR A 327 -13.75 18.99 -11.96
N ASP A 328 -13.50 20.07 -12.71
CA ASP A 328 -14.55 21.01 -13.14
C ASP A 328 -15.35 20.48 -14.33
N ASN A 329 -14.85 19.46 -15.03
CA ASN A 329 -15.50 18.83 -16.18
C ASN A 329 -16.16 17.49 -15.85
N VAL A 330 -16.04 17.02 -14.60
CA VAL A 330 -16.63 15.76 -14.13
C VAL A 330 -17.81 16.08 -13.20
N ASN A 331 -19.01 15.69 -13.61
CA ASN A 331 -20.19 15.74 -12.75
C ASN A 331 -20.13 14.58 -11.74
N GLN A 332 -19.87 14.92 -10.48
CA GLN A 332 -19.69 13.94 -9.42
C GLN A 332 -20.95 13.11 -9.12
N GLU A 333 -22.14 13.70 -9.17
CA GLU A 333 -23.40 12.97 -8.93
C GLU A 333 -23.67 11.96 -10.05
N ALA A 334 -23.45 12.36 -11.30
CA ALA A 334 -23.56 11.47 -12.44
C ALA A 334 -22.53 10.34 -12.38
N LEU A 335 -21.29 10.62 -11.96
CA LEU A 335 -20.25 9.60 -11.76
C LEU A 335 -20.66 8.56 -10.71
N LEU A 336 -21.24 9.00 -9.59
CA LEU A 336 -21.77 8.11 -8.55
C LEU A 336 -22.91 7.23 -9.10
N SER A 337 -23.84 7.83 -9.85
CA SER A 337 -24.93 7.04 -10.46
C SER A 337 -24.37 6.02 -11.45
N TYR A 338 -23.45 6.42 -12.33
CA TYR A 338 -22.84 5.58 -13.35
C TYR A 338 -22.13 4.37 -12.73
N ALA A 339 -21.26 4.60 -11.75
CA ALA A 339 -20.48 3.53 -11.13
C ALA A 339 -21.36 2.57 -10.30
N ARG A 340 -22.39 3.08 -9.61
CA ARG A 340 -23.35 2.25 -8.88
C ARG A 340 -24.16 1.36 -9.83
N GLU A 341 -24.72 1.92 -10.90
CA GLU A 341 -25.55 1.19 -11.87
C GLU A 341 -24.73 0.10 -12.59
N ALA A 342 -23.49 0.41 -12.98
CA ALA A 342 -22.57 -0.59 -13.54
C ALA A 342 -22.22 -1.72 -12.55
N ALA A 343 -22.04 -1.39 -11.27
CA ALA A 343 -21.74 -2.39 -10.23
C ALA A 343 -22.96 -3.29 -9.92
N ASP A 344 -24.16 -2.70 -9.89
CA ASP A 344 -25.41 -3.41 -9.63
C ASP A 344 -25.69 -4.42 -10.74
N PHE A 345 -25.64 -3.96 -12.00
CA PHE A 345 -25.75 -4.83 -13.17
C PHE A 345 -24.65 -5.90 -13.19
N GLY A 346 -23.39 -5.51 -12.94
CA GLY A 346 -22.25 -6.42 -12.95
C GLY A 346 -22.35 -7.56 -11.93
N THR A 347 -23.11 -7.37 -10.85
CA THR A 347 -23.35 -8.40 -9.83
C THR A 347 -24.72 -9.06 -9.94
N ASN A 348 -25.40 -8.90 -11.09
CA ASN A 348 -26.76 -9.39 -11.33
C ASN A 348 -27.74 -8.94 -10.24
N TYR A 349 -27.57 -7.72 -9.71
CA TYR A 349 -28.39 -7.15 -8.64
C TYR A 349 -28.41 -7.99 -7.35
N GLN A 350 -27.38 -8.81 -7.13
CA GLN A 350 -27.32 -9.71 -5.96
C GLN A 350 -26.72 -9.06 -4.72
N LEU A 351 -26.03 -7.92 -4.85
CA LEU A 351 -25.56 -7.16 -3.70
C LEU A 351 -26.75 -6.44 -3.04
N PRO A 352 -27.04 -6.66 -1.74
CA PRO A 352 -28.24 -6.10 -1.12
C PRO A 352 -28.31 -4.58 -1.08
N SER A 353 -27.16 -3.91 -1.09
CA SER A 353 -27.03 -2.46 -1.00
C SER A 353 -25.68 -2.01 -1.54
N LEU A 354 -25.66 -0.91 -2.29
CA LEU A 354 -24.44 -0.28 -2.84
C LEU A 354 -24.23 1.12 -2.25
N ASP A 355 -23.96 1.14 -0.94
CA ASP A 355 -23.56 2.33 -0.22
C ASP A 355 -22.06 2.57 -0.42
N TYR A 356 -21.68 3.77 -0.84
CA TYR A 356 -20.28 4.10 -1.03
C TYR A 356 -19.50 4.03 0.29
N ALA A 357 -18.33 3.40 0.24
CA ALA A 357 -17.32 3.60 1.27
C ALA A 357 -16.86 5.08 1.22
N ILE A 358 -16.20 5.52 2.29
CA ILE A 358 -15.74 6.90 2.42
C ILE A 358 -14.22 6.97 2.17
N ASN A 359 -13.81 7.90 1.32
CA ASN A 359 -12.40 8.16 1.02
C ASN A 359 -11.75 9.07 2.09
N HIS A 360 -10.48 9.41 1.95
CA HIS A 360 -9.77 10.25 2.94
C HIS A 360 -10.22 11.71 2.98
N TYR A 361 -11.03 12.17 2.04
CA TYR A 361 -11.64 13.50 2.08
C TYR A 361 -13.03 13.51 2.72
N GLY A 362 -13.52 12.36 3.23
CA GLY A 362 -14.86 12.26 3.78
C GLY A 362 -15.96 12.18 2.70
N GLN A 363 -15.59 11.88 1.45
CA GLN A 363 -16.50 11.82 0.30
C GLN A 363 -16.73 10.36 -0.13
N PRO A 364 -17.82 10.07 -0.87
CA PRO A 364 -18.03 8.78 -1.52
C PRO A 364 -16.81 8.34 -2.34
N ASP A 365 -16.36 7.10 -2.15
CA ASP A 365 -15.13 6.56 -2.72
C ASP A 365 -15.33 6.06 -4.16
N VAL A 366 -15.40 7.03 -5.07
CA VAL A 366 -15.35 6.86 -6.53
C VAL A 366 -14.29 7.79 -7.11
N ALA A 367 -13.54 7.31 -8.10
CA ALA A 367 -12.51 8.12 -8.77
C ALA A 367 -12.36 7.72 -10.24
N MET A 368 -12.01 8.71 -11.07
CA MET A 368 -11.68 8.55 -12.48
C MET A 368 -10.16 8.70 -12.69
N PHE A 369 -9.59 7.89 -13.59
CA PHE A 369 -8.17 7.89 -13.91
C PHE A 369 -7.94 7.83 -15.41
N ASP A 370 -6.91 8.55 -15.87
CA ASP A 370 -6.41 8.46 -17.23
C ASP A 370 -5.48 7.24 -17.37
N PHE A 371 -5.90 6.25 -18.15
CA PHE A 371 -5.12 5.07 -18.53
C PHE A 371 -4.53 5.18 -19.95
N THR A 372 -4.68 6.35 -20.60
CA THR A 372 -4.18 6.59 -21.96
C THR A 372 -2.66 6.63 -22.03
N CYS A 373 -2.02 7.15 -20.98
CA CYS A 373 -0.56 7.29 -20.88
C CYS A 373 0.00 6.41 -19.76
N MET A 374 0.98 5.57 -20.09
CA MET A 374 1.74 4.74 -19.16
C MET A 374 3.22 5.10 -19.14
#